data_AF-A0A916B2D3-F1
#
_entry.id   AF-A0A916B2D3-F1
#
_cell.length_a   1.000
_cell.length_b   1.000
_cell.length_c   1.000
_cell.angle_alpha   90.00
_cell.angle_beta   90.00
_cell.angle_gamma   90.00
#
_symmetry.space_group_name_H-M   'P 1'
#
loop_
_entity.id
_entity.type
_entity.pdbx_description
1 polymer ?
#
loop_
_entity_poly.entity_id
_entity_poly.type
_entity_poly.pdbx_seq_one_letter_code
_entity_poly.pdbx_strand_id
1 'polypeptide(L)' 'MANQYLAGIHSFINGRIEDINAKLTSAAVVGDNCRKRYLEGQLEELYAARRFLSSRYDLATQTYY' A
#
# COMPACT_ATOMS: atom_id res chain seq x y z
N MET A 1 -9.33 -4.57 -20.73
CA MET A 1 -8.31 -5.44 -20.11
C MET A 1 -7.31 -4.69 -19.22
N ALA A 2 -6.85 -3.47 -19.56
CA ALA A 2 -5.95 -2.69 -18.69
C ALA A 2 -6.47 -2.45 -17.26
N ASN A 3 -7.78 -2.20 -17.09
CA ASN A 3 -8.40 -1.98 -15.77
C ASN A 3 -8.37 -3.20 -14.83
N GLN A 4 -8.35 -4.44 -15.36
CA GLN A 4 -8.30 -5.64 -14.51
C GLN A 4 -6.90 -5.84 -13.91
N TYR A 5 -5.85 -5.58 -14.70
CA TYR A 5 -4.47 -5.64 -14.22
C TYR A 5 -4.20 -4.54 -13.19
N LEU A 6 -4.66 -3.32 -13.44
CA LEU A 6 -4.54 -2.22 -12.48
C LEU A 6 -5.26 -2.53 -11.16
N ALA A 7 -6.51 -3.01 -11.23
CA ALA A 7 -7.25 -3.45 -10.05
C ALA A 7 -6.53 -4.56 -9.27
N GLY A 8 -5.90 -5.52 -9.98
CA GLY A 8 -5.08 -6.56 -9.36
C GLY A 8 -3.85 -6.00 -8.63
N ILE A 9 -3.17 -5.01 -9.21
CA ILE A 9 -2.03 -4.34 -8.58
C ILE A 9 -2.47 -3.56 -7.34
N HIS A 10 -3.59 -2.82 -7.39
CA HIS A 10 -4.13 -2.13 -6.22
C HIS A 10 -4.54 -3.11 -5.10
N SER A 11 -5.17 -4.23 -5.45
CA SER A 11 -5.53 -5.28 -4.49
C SER A 11 -4.28 -5.87 -3.82
N PHE A 12 -3.24 -6.18 -4.61
CA PHE A 12 -1.97 -6.67 -4.08
C PHE A 12 -1.32 -5.66 -3.12
N ILE A 13 -1.23 -4.38 -3.50
CA ILE A 13 -0.65 -3.34 -2.66
C ILE A 13 -1.45 -3.18 -1.35
N ASN A 14 -2.79 -3.19 -1.43
CA ASN A 14 -3.64 -3.09 -0.24
C ASN A 14 -3.43 -4.29 0.70
N GLY A 15 -3.41 -5.52 0.16
CA GLY A 15 -3.14 -6.71 0.98
C GLY A 15 -1.77 -6.67 1.67
N ARG A 16 -0.74 -6.16 0.98
CA ARG A 16 0.60 -5.98 1.59
C ARG A 16 0.61 -4.91 2.69
N ILE A 17 -0.15 -3.83 2.53
CA ILE A 17 -0.31 -2.80 3.57
C ILE A 17 -1.00 -3.40 4.80
N GLU A 18 -2.06 -4.19 4.62
CA GLU A 18 -2.76 -4.88 5.72
C GLU A 18 -1.84 -5.84 6.47
N ASP A 19 -1.07 -6.67 5.74
CA ASP A 19 -0.08 -7.58 6.32
C ASP A 19 0.99 -6.86 7.16
N ILE A 20 1.51 -5.73 6.67
CA ILE A 20 2.56 -4.97 7.36
C ILE A 20 1.98 -4.27 8.59
N ASN A 21 0.75 -3.74 8.53
CA ASN A 21 0.06 -3.18 9.68
C ASN A 21 -0.18 -4.21 10.79
N ALA A 22 -0.56 -5.44 10.43
CA ALA A 22 -0.68 -6.53 11.38
C ALA A 22 0.67 -6.82 12.06
N LYS A 23 1.76 -6.87 11.28
CA LYS A 23 3.13 -7.09 11.80
C LYS A 23 3.63 -5.93 12.66
N LEU A 24 3.26 -4.69 12.35
CA LEU A 24 3.59 -3.51 13.15
C LEU A 24 2.93 -3.58 14.52
N THR A 25 1.65 -3.98 14.56
CA THR A 25 0.93 -4.21 15.81
C THR A 25 1.64 -5.27 16.65
N SER A 26 2.06 -6.38 16.05
CA SER A 26 2.84 -7.41 16.76
C SER A 26 4.21 -6.92 17.21
N ALA A 27 4.93 -6.16 16.39
CA ALA A 27 6.26 -5.61 16.74
C ALA A 27 6.18 -4.58 17.88
N ALA A 28 5.10 -3.80 17.94
CA ALA A 28 4.85 -2.85 19.02
C ALA A 28 4.61 -3.56 20.36
N VAL A 29 3.91 -4.70 20.36
CA VAL A 29 3.69 -5.53 21.56
C VAL A 29 5.01 -6.11 22.09
N VAL A 30 5.91 -6.51 21.20
CA VAL A 30 7.21 -7.12 21.55
C VAL A 30 8.29 -6.08 21.87
N GLY A 31 8.07 -4.80 21.57
CA GLY A 31 9.04 -3.72 21.81
C GLY A 31 10.23 -3.70 20.84
N ASP A 32 10.10 -4.35 19.67
CA ASP A 32 11.17 -4.44 18.67
C ASP A 32 11.18 -3.19 17.77
N ASN A 33 11.88 -2.15 18.22
CA ASN A 33 11.99 -0.87 17.52
C ASN A 33 12.69 -0.97 16.16
N CYS A 34 13.62 -1.93 15.98
CA CYS A 34 14.33 -2.09 14.72
C CYS A 34 13.40 -2.66 13.65
N ARG A 35 12.66 -3.71 14.02
CA ARG A 35 11.62 -4.29 13.17
C ARG A 35 10.49 -3.32 12.89
N LYS A 36 10.09 -2.51 13.87
CA LYS A 36 9.09 -1.45 13.68
C LYS A 36 9.53 -0.45 12.60
N ARG A 37 10.74 0.11 12.70
CA ARG A 37 11.27 1.05 11.70
C ARG A 37 11.39 0.43 10.31
N TYR A 38 11.83 -0.81 10.24
CA TYR A 38 11.89 -1.54 8.97
C TYR A 38 10.51 -1.67 8.32
N LEU A 39 9.50 -2.08 9.10
CA LEU A 39 8.13 -2.23 8.62
C LEU A 39 7.49 -0.88 8.25
N GLU A 40 7.78 0.19 9.00
CA GLU A 40 7.36 1.56 8.66
C GLU A 40 7.92 2.00 7.30
N GLY A 41 9.21 1.75 7.03
CA GLY A 41 9.82 2.05 5.73
C GLY A 41 9.16 1.29 4.56
N GLN A 42 8.87 -0.01 4.74
CA GLN A 42 8.14 -0.78 3.73
C GLN A 42 6.74 -0.21 3.45
N LEU A 43 6.10 0.32 4.49
CA LEU A 43 4.76 0.89 4.41
C LEU A 43 4.78 2.22 3.64
N GLU A 44 5.80 3.05 3.86
CA GLU A 44 6.03 4.28 3.09
C GLU A 44 6.24 3.98 1.59
N GLU A 45 7.06 2.98 1.26
CA GLU A 45 7.29 2.56 -0.14
C GLU A 45 6.00 2.11 -0.82
N LEU A 46 5.17 1.31 -0.15
CA LEU A 46 3.89 0.86 -0.69
C LEU A 46 2.90 2.01 -0.88
N TYR A 47 2.86 2.98 0.04
CA TYR A 47 2.05 4.18 -0.14
C TYR A 47 2.55 5.08 -1.26
N ALA A 48 3.87 5.18 -1.46
CA ALA A 48 4.44 5.89 -2.59
C ALA A 48 4.08 5.22 -3.92
N ALA A 49 4.20 3.88 -4.00
CA ALA A 49 3.80 3.11 -5.16
C ALA A 49 2.30 3.26 -5.46
N ARG A 50 1.45 3.18 -4.43
CA ARG A 50 0.00 3.41 -4.58
C ARG A 50 -0.31 4.82 -5.10
N ARG A 51 0.32 5.85 -4.53
CA ARG A 51 0.13 7.25 -4.99
C ARG A 51 0.59 7.44 -6.42
N PHE A 52 1.74 6.87 -6.79
CA PHE A 52 2.23 6.90 -8.17
C PHE A 52 1.24 6.27 -9.13
N LEU A 53 0.75 5.07 -8.80
CA LEU A 53 -0.23 4.35 -9.62
C LEU A 53 -1.54 5.13 -9.77
N SER A 54 -2.09 5.64 -8.66
CA SER A 54 -3.31 6.44 -8.71
C SER A 54 -3.14 7.78 -9.44
N SER A 55 -1.96 8.39 -9.38
CA SER A 55 -1.71 9.67 -10.08
C SER A 55 -1.59 9.53 -11.60
N ARG A 56 -1.24 8.33 -12.08
CA ARG A 56 -0.72 8.14 -13.44
C ARG A 56 -1.51 7.11 -14.26
N TYR A 57 -2.22 6.21 -13.58
CA TYR A 57 -2.91 5.09 -14.22
C TYR A 57 -4.33 4.88 -13.73
N ASP A 58 -4.71 5.31 -12.51
CA ASP A 58 -6.13 5.44 -12.21
C ASP A 58 -6.66 6.50 -13.17
N LEU A 59 -7.47 6.06 -14.14
CA LEU A 59 -8.26 6.95 -14.99
C LEU A 59 -8.87 7.96 -14.04
N ALA A 60 -8.53 9.25 -14.23
CA ALA A 60 -9.33 10.32 -13.67
C ALA A 60 -10.76 9.94 -14.05
N THR A 61 -11.54 9.51 -13.07
CA THR A 61 -12.96 9.32 -13.23
C THR A 61 -13.42 10.70 -13.60
N GLN A 62 -13.51 10.95 -14.91
CA GLN A 62 -14.09 12.14 -15.48
C GLN A 62 -15.43 12.21 -14.79
N THR A 63 -15.53 13.16 -13.89
CA THR A 63 -16.75 13.58 -13.26
C THR A 63 -17.56 14.10 -14.43
N TYR A 64 -18.37 13.22 -15.03
CA TYR A 64 -19.41 13.65 -15.95
C TYR A 64 -20.37 14.47 -15.08
N TYR A 65 -20.21 15.79 -15.18
CA TYR A 65 -21.18 16.78 -14.71
C TYR A 65 -22.54 16.52 -15.35
#